data_AF-A0A3P3R0K4-F1
#
_entry.id   AF-A0A3P3R0K4-F1
#
_cell.length_a   1.000
_cell.length_b   1.000
_cell.length_c   1.000
_cell.angle_alpha   90.00
_cell.angle_beta   90.00
_cell.angle_gamma   90.00
#
_symmetry.space_group_name_H-M   'P 1'
#
loop_
_entity.id
_entity.type
_entity.pdbx_description
1 polymer ?
#
loop_
_entity_poly.entity_id
_entity_poly.type
_entity_poly.pdbx_seq_one_letter_code
_entity_poly.pdbx_strand_id
1 'polypeptide(L)'
;MRDLLFCQDNDKYPTDYVYNKLYKENVYEIDGVLQIFDNAGELNTIYKYLIKYDGLSNEAKAVMDEKIKDIEEKLLERVDTAISKGYKIISLADPLSSVEFLGKKGTKVYIDTILPELIYKLKNLCESNDCILHLCPRLSVLLKSDENTKFKEIKLECSYNSLVEALLSNHEESITAFRCIHFRGKIDKIKALRLD
;
A
#
# COMPACT_ATOMS: atom_id res chain seq x y z
N MET A 1 0.86 -7.67 -17.97
CA MET A 1 0.67 -6.21 -17.96
C MET A 1 -0.75 -6.00 -17.46
N ARG A 2 -0.96 -5.68 -16.18
CA ARG A 2 -2.32 -5.46 -15.64
C ARG A 2 -2.84 -4.17 -16.27
N ASP A 3 -4.00 -4.24 -16.92
CA ASP A 3 -4.58 -3.15 -17.69
C ASP A 3 -4.86 -1.92 -16.81
N LEU A 4 -4.10 -0.85 -17.06
CA LEU A 4 -4.17 0.50 -16.47
C LEU A 4 -5.49 1.25 -16.75
N LEU A 5 -6.48 0.60 -17.37
CA LEU A 5 -7.59 1.21 -18.09
C LEU A 5 -8.75 1.71 -17.22
N PHE A 6 -8.79 1.40 -15.92
CA PHE A 6 -9.95 1.70 -15.07
C PHE A 6 -9.80 2.93 -14.15
N CYS A 7 -8.76 3.76 -14.30
CA CYS A 7 -8.49 4.88 -13.38
C CYS A 7 -8.27 6.25 -14.05
N GLN A 8 -8.61 6.42 -15.33
CA GLN A 8 -8.24 7.61 -16.12
C GLN A 8 -9.43 8.24 -16.87
N ASP A 9 -9.44 9.58 -16.93
CA ASP A 9 -10.06 10.32 -18.02
C ASP A 9 -9.00 10.40 -19.15
N ASN A 10 -8.92 9.34 -19.96
CA ASN A 10 -7.87 9.13 -20.97
C ASN A 10 -7.79 10.28 -21.99
N ASP A 11 -8.91 10.96 -22.24
CA ASP A 11 -9.02 12.01 -23.24
C ASP A 11 -8.34 13.32 -22.79
N LYS A 12 -8.31 13.59 -21.47
CA LYS A 12 -7.68 14.80 -20.91
C LYS A 12 -6.24 14.61 -20.46
N TYR A 13 -5.87 13.38 -20.12
CA TYR A 13 -4.55 13.07 -19.58
C TYR A 13 -4.01 11.84 -20.30
N PRO A 14 -3.51 11.95 -21.55
CA PRO A 14 -3.06 10.79 -22.35
C PRO A 14 -1.69 10.29 -21.91
N THR A 15 -1.50 8.98 -21.86
CA THR A 15 -0.25 8.34 -21.38
C THR A 15 0.85 8.61 -22.40
N ASP A 16 1.67 9.62 -22.17
CA ASP A 16 2.77 9.97 -23.05
C ASP A 16 4.08 9.30 -22.61
N TYR A 17 5.10 9.43 -23.46
CA TYR A 17 6.42 8.87 -23.20
C TYR A 17 7.05 9.44 -21.91
N VAL A 18 6.78 10.71 -21.61
CA VAL A 18 7.34 11.42 -20.45
C VAL A 18 6.81 10.82 -19.16
N TYR A 19 5.49 10.67 -19.01
CA TYR A 19 4.88 10.06 -17.84
C TYR A 19 5.29 8.60 -17.67
N ASN A 20 5.31 7.82 -18.76
CA ASN A 20 5.70 6.41 -18.70
C ASN A 20 7.15 6.24 -18.21
N LYS A 21 8.05 7.14 -18.63
CA LYS A 21 9.43 7.17 -18.15
C LYS A 21 9.47 7.55 -16.65
N LEU A 22 8.78 8.63 -16.27
CA LEU A 22 8.68 9.08 -14.88
C LEU A 22 8.20 7.96 -13.95
N TYR A 23 7.11 7.27 -14.33
CA TYR A 23 6.56 6.16 -13.57
C TYR A 23 7.59 5.04 -13.39
N LYS A 24 8.18 4.56 -14.48
CA LYS A 24 9.13 3.43 -14.47
C LYS A 24 10.40 3.71 -13.68
N GLU A 25 10.86 4.96 -13.67
CA GLU A 25 12.09 5.35 -12.96
C GLU A 25 11.85 5.58 -11.46
N ASN A 26 10.62 5.90 -11.05
CA ASN A 26 10.36 6.36 -9.67
C ASN A 26 9.46 5.43 -8.86
N VAL A 27 8.59 4.64 -9.48
CA VAL A 27 7.58 3.83 -8.78
C VAL A 27 7.94 2.36 -8.79
N TYR A 28 7.99 1.76 -7.61
CA TYR A 28 8.08 0.32 -7.42
C TYR A 28 6.84 -0.19 -6.69
N GLU A 29 6.06 -1.04 -7.37
CA GLU A 29 4.85 -1.62 -6.79
C GLU A 29 5.14 -2.94 -6.06
N ILE A 30 4.55 -3.09 -4.88
CA ILE A 30 4.62 -4.30 -4.08
C ILE A 30 3.23 -4.80 -3.72
N ASP A 31 3.09 -6.13 -3.76
CA ASP A 31 1.89 -6.83 -3.30
C ASP A 31 1.85 -6.84 -1.76
N GLY A 32 0.65 -6.74 -1.19
CA GLY A 32 0.42 -6.97 0.23
C GLY A 32 0.36 -8.45 0.60
N VAL A 33 0.30 -8.71 1.91
CA VAL A 33 0.37 -10.05 2.50
C VAL A 33 -0.65 -11.02 1.90
N LEU A 34 -1.90 -10.60 1.72
CA LEU A 34 -2.95 -11.52 1.24
C LEU A 34 -2.76 -11.87 -0.23
N GLN A 35 -2.30 -10.91 -1.04
CA GLN A 35 -1.94 -11.17 -2.43
C GLN A 35 -0.73 -12.12 -2.54
N ILE A 36 0.22 -12.05 -1.60
CA ILE A 36 1.34 -13.00 -1.55
C ILE A 36 0.87 -14.41 -1.19
N PHE A 37 -0.03 -14.55 -0.22
CA PHE A 37 -0.68 -15.84 0.08
C PHE A 37 -1.45 -16.38 -1.13
N ASP A 38 -2.17 -15.54 -1.86
CA ASP A 38 -2.87 -15.92 -3.09
C ASP A 38 -1.91 -16.40 -4.18
N ASN A 39 -0.83 -15.66 -4.43
CA ASN A 39 0.21 -16.05 -5.39
C ASN A 39 0.86 -17.40 -5.04
N ALA A 40 0.90 -17.76 -3.74
CA ALA A 40 1.41 -19.03 -3.24
C ALA A 40 0.36 -20.17 -3.23
N GLY A 41 -0.89 -19.91 -3.61
CA GLY A 41 -1.99 -20.87 -3.52
C GLY A 41 -2.49 -21.13 -2.09
N GLU A 42 -2.12 -20.27 -1.14
CA GLU A 42 -2.40 -20.39 0.29
C GLU A 42 -3.45 -19.38 0.79
N LEU A 43 -4.19 -18.71 -0.10
CA LEU A 43 -5.22 -17.72 0.28
C LEU A 43 -6.25 -18.28 1.27
N ASN A 44 -6.70 -19.52 1.07
CA ASN A 44 -7.65 -20.19 1.97
C ASN A 44 -7.07 -20.41 3.37
N THR A 45 -5.75 -20.57 3.50
CA THR A 45 -5.06 -20.75 4.78
C THR A 45 -5.13 -19.47 5.59
N ILE A 46 -4.72 -18.34 5.00
CA ILE A 46 -4.75 -17.05 5.69
C ILE A 46 -6.18 -16.60 5.99
N TYR A 47 -7.14 -16.85 5.09
CA TYR A 47 -8.56 -16.53 5.36
C TYR A 47 -9.13 -17.30 6.54
N LYS A 48 -8.85 -18.61 6.63
CA LYS A 48 -9.28 -19.41 7.80
C LYS A 48 -8.64 -18.91 9.09
N TYR A 49 -7.36 -18.54 9.05
CA TYR A 49 -6.68 -17.94 10.19
C TYR A 49 -7.38 -16.65 10.64
N LEU A 50 -7.61 -15.69 9.74
CA LEU A 50 -8.25 -14.41 10.04
C LEU A 50 -9.67 -14.58 10.62
N ILE A 51 -10.48 -15.49 10.06
CA ILE A 51 -11.85 -15.71 10.52
C ILE A 51 -11.91 -16.44 11.87
N LYS A 52 -10.99 -17.39 12.10
CA LYS A 52 -10.99 -18.24 13.31
C LYS A 52 -10.05 -17.74 14.41
N TYR A 53 -9.34 -16.64 14.20
CA TYR A 53 -8.26 -16.14 15.04
C TYR A 53 -8.51 -16.25 16.56
N ASP A 54 -9.64 -15.76 17.06
CA ASP A 54 -9.96 -15.78 18.49
C ASP A 54 -10.05 -17.19 19.10
N GLY A 55 -10.39 -18.19 18.29
CA GLY A 55 -10.54 -19.58 18.70
C GLY A 55 -9.33 -20.47 18.40
N LEU A 56 -8.25 -19.92 17.83
CA LEU A 56 -7.01 -20.65 17.59
C LEU A 56 -6.21 -20.77 18.88
N SER A 57 -5.51 -21.91 19.04
CA SER A 57 -4.50 -22.06 20.09
C SER A 57 -3.30 -21.14 19.84
N ASN A 58 -2.50 -20.90 20.88
CA ASN A 58 -1.31 -20.07 20.76
C ASN A 58 -0.29 -20.67 19.79
N GLU A 59 -0.16 -22.00 19.75
CA GLU A 59 0.73 -22.71 18.84
C GLU A 59 0.28 -22.52 17.38
N ALA A 60 -1.03 -22.62 17.11
CA ALA A 60 -1.58 -22.40 15.78
C ALA A 60 -1.41 -20.95 15.31
N LYS A 61 -1.49 -19.97 16.23
CA LYS A 61 -1.20 -18.57 15.94
C LYS A 61 0.27 -18.38 15.59
N ALA A 62 1.18 -18.88 16.44
CA ALA A 62 2.62 -18.76 16.26
C ALA A 62 3.09 -19.30 14.90
N VAL A 63 2.54 -20.43 14.43
CA VAL A 63 2.86 -20.99 13.10
C VAL A 63 2.47 -20.02 11.97
N MET A 64 1.32 -19.36 12.08
CA MET A 64 0.92 -18.39 11.06
C MET A 64 1.69 -17.08 11.18
N ASP A 65 1.98 -16.63 12.40
CA ASP A 65 2.75 -15.42 12.65
C ASP A 65 4.18 -15.56 12.08
N GLU A 66 4.79 -16.75 12.18
CA GLU A 66 6.09 -17.06 11.56
C GLU A 66 6.02 -16.94 10.02
N LYS A 67 4.97 -17.50 9.39
CA LYS A 67 4.76 -17.37 7.95
C LYS A 67 4.55 -15.93 7.51
N ILE A 68 3.77 -15.16 8.26
CA ILE A 68 3.53 -13.74 7.98
C ILE A 68 4.85 -12.98 8.10
N LYS A 69 5.64 -13.24 9.15
CA LYS A 69 6.94 -12.63 9.36
C LYS A 69 7.93 -12.91 8.22
N ASP A 70 8.01 -14.15 7.73
CA ASP A 70 8.84 -14.49 6.56
C ASP A 70 8.42 -13.72 5.30
N ILE A 71 7.10 -13.54 5.08
CA ILE A 71 6.58 -12.70 4.00
C ILE A 71 6.99 -11.24 4.19
N GLU A 72 6.86 -10.70 5.40
CA GLU A 72 7.24 -9.32 5.72
C GLU A 72 8.74 -9.08 5.51
N GLU A 73 9.61 -9.99 5.97
CA GLU A 73 11.06 -9.90 5.79
C GLU A 73 11.43 -9.86 4.30
N LYS A 74 10.87 -10.76 3.49
CA LYS A 74 11.07 -10.76 2.02
C LYS A 74 10.54 -9.50 1.35
N LEU A 75 9.44 -8.94 1.84
CA LEU A 75 8.92 -7.66 1.35
C LEU A 75 9.89 -6.51 1.65
N LEU A 76 10.40 -6.44 2.88
CA LEU A 76 11.35 -5.43 3.29
C LEU A 76 12.65 -5.50 2.48
N GLU A 77 13.19 -6.70 2.26
CA GLU A 77 14.37 -6.90 1.39
C GLU A 77 14.14 -6.41 -0.05
N ARG A 78 12.96 -6.70 -0.62
CA ARG A 78 12.59 -6.23 -1.96
C ARG A 78 12.48 -4.71 -2.02
N VAL A 79 11.95 -4.09 -0.97
CA VAL A 79 11.81 -2.64 -0.87
C VAL A 79 13.17 -1.97 -0.70
N ASP A 80 14.03 -2.49 0.18
CA ASP A 80 15.39 -2.02 0.36
C ASP A 80 16.20 -2.08 -0.94
N THR A 81 16.07 -3.20 -1.67
CA THR A 81 16.68 -3.36 -3.00
C THR A 81 16.14 -2.35 -4.02
N ALA A 82 14.83 -2.06 -3.99
CA ALA A 82 14.23 -1.07 -4.88
C ALA A 82 14.74 0.34 -4.56
N ILE A 83 14.74 0.73 -3.28
CA ILE A 83 15.27 2.02 -2.84
C ILE A 83 16.74 2.18 -3.27
N SER A 84 17.56 1.14 -3.07
CA SER A 84 18.97 1.12 -3.51
C SER A 84 19.15 1.28 -5.03
N LYS A 85 18.13 0.93 -5.83
CA LYS A 85 18.10 1.16 -7.28
C LYS A 85 17.60 2.55 -7.68
N GLY A 86 17.24 3.39 -6.71
CA GLY A 86 16.84 4.78 -6.91
C GLY A 86 15.33 5.03 -6.98
N TYR A 87 14.49 4.01 -6.76
CA TYR A 87 13.04 4.21 -6.71
C TYR A 87 12.66 5.15 -5.55
N LYS A 88 11.75 6.09 -5.81
CA LYS A 88 11.35 7.17 -4.89
C LYS A 88 9.96 6.98 -4.28
N ILE A 89 9.17 6.08 -4.86
CA ILE A 89 7.84 5.74 -4.40
C ILE A 89 7.72 4.22 -4.34
N ILE A 90 7.40 3.71 -3.15
CA ILE A 90 7.02 2.32 -2.94
C ILE A 90 5.50 2.28 -2.83
N SER A 91 4.84 1.65 -3.80
CA SER A 91 3.38 1.57 -3.84
C SER A 91 2.91 0.20 -3.34
N LEU A 92 2.39 0.15 -2.12
CA LEU A 92 1.81 -1.05 -1.51
C LEU A 92 0.35 -1.21 -1.94
N ALA A 93 0.02 -2.39 -2.49
CA ALA A 93 -1.33 -2.74 -2.86
C ALA A 93 -1.72 -4.15 -2.37
N ASP A 94 -2.81 -4.24 -1.62
CA ASP A 94 -3.42 -5.52 -1.28
C ASP A 94 -4.90 -5.53 -1.73
N PRO A 95 -5.19 -5.91 -2.98
CA PRO A 95 -6.55 -5.84 -3.51
C PRO A 95 -7.52 -6.80 -2.81
N LEU A 96 -7.01 -7.83 -2.13
CA LEU A 96 -7.77 -8.87 -1.42
C LEU A 96 -8.09 -8.49 0.03
N SER A 97 -7.61 -7.34 0.50
CA SER A 97 -7.80 -6.85 1.88
C SER A 97 -9.16 -6.21 2.16
N SER A 98 -10.02 -6.08 1.13
CA SER A 98 -11.31 -5.40 1.30
C SER A 98 -12.26 -6.18 2.22
N VAL A 99 -13.17 -5.45 2.87
CA VAL A 99 -14.23 -6.03 3.72
C VAL A 99 -15.12 -7.02 2.95
N GLU A 100 -15.29 -6.84 1.64
CA GLU A 100 -16.05 -7.76 0.79
C GLU A 100 -15.40 -9.15 0.70
N PHE A 101 -14.06 -9.20 0.72
CA PHE A 101 -13.30 -10.45 0.64
C PHE A 101 -13.09 -11.09 2.01
N LEU A 102 -12.72 -10.28 3.02
CA LEU A 102 -12.36 -10.79 4.35
C LEU A 102 -13.56 -10.94 5.30
N GLY A 103 -14.66 -10.23 5.02
CA GLY A 103 -15.74 -10.01 5.99
C GLY A 103 -15.30 -9.14 7.17
N LYS A 104 -16.26 -8.62 7.93
CA LYS A 104 -15.98 -7.71 9.07
C LYS A 104 -14.99 -8.29 10.08
N LYS A 105 -15.15 -9.57 10.41
CA LYS A 105 -14.30 -10.26 11.39
C LYS A 105 -12.86 -10.41 10.88
N GLY A 106 -12.69 -10.93 9.67
CA GLY A 106 -11.36 -11.11 9.08
C GLY A 106 -10.64 -9.77 8.86
N THR A 107 -11.38 -8.75 8.42
CA THR A 107 -10.87 -7.37 8.33
C THR A 107 -10.36 -6.86 9.67
N LYS A 108 -11.14 -7.00 10.75
CA LYS A 108 -10.72 -6.54 12.07
C LYS A 108 -9.43 -7.21 12.50
N VAL A 109 -9.33 -8.53 12.37
CA VAL A 109 -8.10 -9.26 12.73
C VAL A 109 -6.94 -8.79 11.86
N TYR A 110 -7.12 -8.65 10.54
CA TYR A 110 -6.05 -8.22 9.64
C TYR A 110 -5.51 -6.82 9.98
N ILE A 111 -6.40 -5.88 10.34
CA ILE A 111 -6.03 -4.56 10.85
C ILE A 111 -5.36 -4.67 12.23
N ASP A 112 -5.87 -5.47 13.15
CA ASP A 112 -5.36 -5.50 14.52
C ASP A 112 -4.00 -6.23 14.64
N THR A 113 -3.66 -7.09 13.67
CA THR A 113 -2.55 -8.05 13.83
C THR A 113 -1.48 -8.02 12.75
N ILE A 114 -1.79 -7.56 11.53
CA ILE A 114 -0.86 -7.70 10.39
C ILE A 114 -0.58 -6.34 9.74
N LEU A 115 -1.62 -5.65 9.30
CA LEU A 115 -1.45 -4.52 8.38
C LEU A 115 -0.67 -3.32 8.98
N PRO A 116 -0.96 -2.84 10.21
CA PRO A 116 -0.24 -1.70 10.78
C PRO A 116 1.24 -1.98 11.01
N GLU A 117 1.59 -3.20 11.45
CA GLU A 117 2.99 -3.57 11.68
C GLU A 117 3.79 -3.54 10.38
N LEU A 118 3.27 -4.14 9.31
CA LEU A 118 3.89 -4.08 7.98
C LEU A 118 4.02 -2.63 7.49
N ILE A 119 2.97 -1.82 7.61
CA ILE A 119 3.01 -0.41 7.19
C ILE A 119 4.07 0.37 7.98
N TYR A 120 4.17 0.14 9.29
CA TYR A 120 5.15 0.80 10.14
C TYR A 120 6.59 0.44 9.75
N LYS A 121 6.87 -0.84 9.50
CA LYS A 121 8.19 -1.29 9.03
C LYS A 121 8.55 -0.68 7.67
N LEU A 122 7.61 -0.70 6.72
CA LEU A 122 7.80 -0.09 5.39
C LEU A 122 7.97 1.42 5.46
N LYS A 123 7.19 2.11 6.29
CA LYS A 123 7.30 3.56 6.55
C LYS A 123 8.71 3.91 7.00
N ASN A 124 9.20 3.26 8.06
CA ASN A 124 10.49 3.59 8.64
C ASN A 124 11.63 3.35 7.63
N LEU A 125 11.52 2.29 6.83
CA LEU A 125 12.47 2.02 5.76
C LEU A 125 12.43 3.09 4.66
N CYS A 126 11.23 3.52 4.24
CA CYS A 126 11.08 4.57 3.23
C CYS A 126 11.56 5.94 3.74
N GLU A 127 11.17 6.34 4.95
CA GLU A 127 11.57 7.60 5.59
C GLU A 127 13.08 7.73 5.75
N SER A 128 13.74 6.65 6.15
CA SER A 128 15.19 6.65 6.36
C SER A 128 16.00 6.82 5.05
N ASN A 129 15.33 6.77 3.90
CA ASN A 129 15.94 6.81 2.57
C ASN A 129 15.29 7.84 1.62
N ASP A 130 14.61 8.85 2.16
CA ASP A 130 13.93 9.91 1.39
C ASP A 130 12.99 9.32 0.31
N CYS A 131 12.25 8.28 0.68
CA CYS A 131 11.31 7.57 -0.18
C CYS A 131 9.89 7.67 0.39
N ILE A 132 8.89 7.64 -0.49
CA ILE A 132 7.48 7.76 -0.13
C ILE A 132 6.82 6.39 -0.17
N LEU A 133 6.18 6.01 0.93
CA LEU A 133 5.25 4.89 0.96
C LEU A 133 3.87 5.35 0.46
N HIS A 134 3.42 4.81 -0.66
CA HIS A 134 2.09 5.01 -1.18
C HIS A 134 1.20 3.81 -0.84
N LEU A 135 0.03 4.06 -0.26
CA LEU A 135 -0.98 3.04 0.05
C LEU A 135 -2.11 3.10 -0.98
N CYS A 136 -2.41 1.97 -1.61
CA CYS A 136 -3.51 1.90 -2.57
C CYS A 136 -4.86 2.30 -1.93
N PRO A 137 -5.85 2.76 -2.73
CA PRO A 137 -7.14 3.20 -2.19
C PRO A 137 -7.86 2.15 -1.34
N ARG A 138 -7.78 0.86 -1.72
CA ARG A 138 -8.44 -0.23 -0.98
C ARG A 138 -7.86 -0.38 0.43
N LEU A 139 -6.53 -0.40 0.55
CA LEU A 139 -5.82 -0.41 1.83
C LEU A 139 -6.11 0.85 2.65
N SER A 140 -6.17 2.00 1.99
CA SER A 140 -6.46 3.28 2.66
C SER A 140 -7.86 3.31 3.26
N VAL A 141 -8.87 2.82 2.53
CA VAL A 141 -10.25 2.72 3.01
C VAL A 141 -10.36 1.71 4.15
N LEU A 142 -9.62 0.61 4.07
CA LEU A 142 -9.54 -0.38 5.14
C LEU A 142 -9.00 0.24 6.43
N LEU A 143 -7.86 0.93 6.36
CA LEU A 143 -7.27 1.63 7.51
C LEU A 143 -8.19 2.74 8.05
N LYS A 144 -8.96 3.42 7.19
CA LYS A 144 -9.95 4.40 7.65
C LYS A 144 -11.03 3.81 8.57
N SER A 145 -11.24 2.48 8.54
CA SER A 145 -12.16 1.82 9.46
C SER A 145 -11.58 1.59 10.85
N ASP A 146 -10.27 1.77 11.03
CA ASP A 146 -9.61 1.77 12.33
C ASP A 146 -9.70 3.17 12.98
N GLU A 147 -10.19 3.22 14.21
CA GLU A 147 -10.40 4.47 14.95
C GLU A 147 -9.08 5.15 15.36
N ASN A 148 -7.99 4.40 15.40
CA ASN A 148 -6.67 4.91 15.76
C ASN A 148 -5.93 5.52 14.56
N THR A 149 -6.36 5.20 13.35
CA THR A 149 -5.74 5.66 12.11
C THR A 149 -6.28 7.03 11.72
N LYS A 150 -5.40 8.03 11.69
CA LYS A 150 -5.76 9.41 11.29
C LYS A 150 -5.14 9.80 9.97
N PHE A 151 -5.94 10.49 9.16
CA PHE A 151 -5.48 11.03 7.88
C PHE A 151 -5.59 12.56 7.87
N LYS A 152 -4.61 13.20 7.22
CA LYS A 152 -4.65 14.63 6.92
C LYS A 152 -4.70 14.87 5.42
N GLU A 153 -5.36 15.95 5.03
CA GLU A 153 -5.30 16.48 3.67
C GLU A 153 -4.20 17.53 3.60
N ILE A 154 -3.42 17.49 2.53
CA ILE A 154 -2.32 18.43 2.30
C ILE A 154 -2.55 19.10 0.97
N LYS A 155 -2.54 20.42 1.00
CA LYS A 155 -2.60 21.25 -0.20
C LYS A 155 -1.19 21.35 -0.78
N LEU A 156 -1.08 21.08 -2.07
CA LEU A 156 0.16 21.21 -2.81
C LEU A 156 0.35 22.66 -3.27
N GLU A 157 1.60 23.05 -3.56
CA GLU A 157 1.95 24.40 -4.03
C GLU A 157 1.28 24.72 -5.37
N CYS A 158 1.16 23.73 -6.25
CA CYS A 158 0.53 23.83 -7.55
C CYS A 158 -0.32 22.59 -7.85
N SER A 159 -0.90 22.55 -9.06
CA SER A 159 -1.64 21.38 -9.54
C SER A 159 -0.77 20.52 -10.44
N TYR A 160 -0.77 19.21 -10.19
CA TYR A 160 -0.08 18.20 -10.99
C TYR A 160 -1.08 17.42 -11.85
N ASN A 161 -0.59 16.73 -12.87
CA ASN A 161 -1.42 15.97 -13.82
C ASN A 161 -1.46 14.48 -13.52
N SER A 162 -0.75 14.02 -12.49
CA SER A 162 -0.73 12.63 -12.03
C SER A 162 -0.35 12.50 -10.57
N LEU A 163 -0.67 11.35 -9.96
CA LEU A 163 -0.28 11.10 -8.57
C LEU A 163 1.24 11.01 -8.43
N VAL A 164 1.92 10.38 -9.39
CA VAL A 164 3.39 10.30 -9.37
C VAL A 164 4.04 11.68 -9.32
N GLU A 165 3.65 12.61 -10.19
CA GLU A 165 4.18 13.98 -10.16
C GLU A 165 3.85 14.69 -8.84
N ALA A 166 2.63 14.52 -8.33
CA ALA A 166 2.23 15.11 -7.05
C ALA A 166 3.05 14.55 -5.87
N LEU A 167 3.38 13.26 -5.89
CA LEU A 167 4.19 12.63 -4.85
C LEU A 167 5.67 13.00 -4.95
N LEU A 168 6.20 13.18 -6.16
CA LEU A 168 7.58 13.64 -6.37
C LEU A 168 7.74 15.16 -6.15
N SER A 169 6.65 15.86 -5.85
CA SER A 169 6.71 17.28 -5.51
C SER A 169 7.25 17.52 -4.11
N ASN A 170 7.56 18.78 -3.80
CA ASN A 170 8.09 19.16 -2.51
C ASN A 170 6.98 19.07 -1.43
N HIS A 171 6.89 17.93 -0.74
CA HIS A 171 6.07 17.73 0.44
C HIS A 171 6.80 16.86 1.47
N GLU A 172 6.50 17.02 2.76
CA GLU A 172 7.23 16.36 3.85
C GLU A 172 6.66 14.99 4.26
N GLU A 173 5.61 14.52 3.58
CA GLU A 173 4.95 13.29 3.98
C GLU A 173 5.63 12.03 3.46
N SER A 174 5.81 11.09 4.38
CA SER A 174 6.35 9.78 4.10
C SER A 174 5.31 8.75 3.69
N ILE A 175 4.04 8.91 4.10
CA ILE A 175 2.95 8.00 3.73
C ILE A 175 1.81 8.75 3.06
N THR A 176 1.46 8.32 1.85
CA THR A 176 0.31 8.84 1.11
C THR A 176 -0.75 7.78 0.85
N ALA A 177 -2.00 8.20 0.72
CA ALA A 177 -3.15 7.30 0.74
C ALA A 177 -4.32 7.79 -0.13
N PHE A 178 -5.33 6.92 -0.29
CA PHE A 178 -6.64 7.11 -0.92
C PHE A 178 -6.71 7.32 -2.43
N ARG A 179 -5.63 7.71 -3.08
CA ARG A 179 -5.60 7.89 -4.54
C ARG A 179 -4.75 6.79 -5.17
N CYS A 180 -5.10 6.31 -6.35
CA CYS A 180 -4.33 5.26 -7.02
C CYS A 180 -3.01 5.82 -7.57
N ILE A 181 -1.91 5.08 -7.48
CA ILE A 181 -0.61 5.47 -8.07
C ILE A 181 -0.69 5.70 -9.59
N HIS A 182 -1.60 4.99 -10.25
CA HIS A 182 -1.91 5.12 -11.67
C HIS A 182 -2.89 6.25 -11.99
N PHE A 183 -3.34 7.01 -10.99
CA PHE A 183 -4.29 8.11 -11.22
C PHE A 183 -3.63 9.23 -12.00
N ARG A 184 -4.36 9.70 -13.01
CA ARG A 184 -3.99 10.81 -13.90
C ARG A 184 -5.16 11.76 -14.00
N GLY A 185 -4.88 13.03 -13.78
CA GLY A 185 -5.88 14.04 -13.51
C GLY A 185 -5.31 15.19 -12.69
N LYS A 186 -6.02 16.31 -12.64
CA LYS A 186 -5.62 17.44 -11.79
C LYS A 186 -5.54 17.00 -10.32
N ILE A 187 -4.37 17.21 -9.69
CA ILE A 187 -4.12 16.98 -8.28
C ILE A 187 -3.50 18.24 -7.69
N ASP A 188 -4.27 18.93 -6.86
CA ASP A 188 -3.83 20.07 -6.04
C ASP A 188 -3.76 19.71 -4.55
N LYS A 189 -4.13 18.47 -4.20
CA LYS A 189 -4.14 17.95 -2.84
C LYS A 189 -3.89 16.45 -2.78
N ILE A 190 -3.18 16.03 -1.75
CA ILE A 190 -2.97 14.62 -1.38
C ILE A 190 -3.52 14.34 0.01
N LYS A 191 -3.70 13.06 0.32
CA LYS A 191 -3.99 12.61 1.69
C LYS A 191 -2.82 11.80 2.21
N ALA A 192 -2.43 12.10 3.44
CA ALA A 192 -1.34 11.40 4.12
C ALA A 192 -1.85 10.73 5.40
N LEU A 193 -1.25 9.59 5.71
CA LEU A 193 -1.49 8.86 6.94
C LEU A 193 -0.56 9.39 8.03
N ARG A 194 -1.08 9.67 9.22
CA ARG A 194 -0.26 9.88 10.42
C ARG A 194 -0.22 8.61 11.25
N LEU A 195 0.98 8.06 11.40
CA LEU A 195 1.30 7.07 12.41
C LEU A 195 2.22 7.80 13.39
N ASP A 196 1.66 8.18 14.55
CA ASP A 196 2.35 8.88 15.62
C ASP A 196 3.28 7.93 16.40
#